data_AF-A0AA40VR44-F1
#
_entry.id   AF-A0AA40VR44-F1
#
_cell.length_a   1.000
_cell.length_b   1.000
_cell.length_c   1.000
_cell.angle_alpha   90.00
_cell.angle_beta   90.00
_cell.angle_gamma   90.00
#
_symmetry.space_group_name_H-M   'P 1'
#
loop_
_entity.id
_entity.type
_entity.pdbx_description
1 polymer ?
#
loop_
_entity_poly.entity_id
_entity_poly.type
_entity_poly.pdbx_seq_one_letter_code
_entity_poly.pdbx_strand_id
1 'polypeptide(L)'
;MSVTFSEIIKLNFSLVFSLLALSTSNVSEETAIAQYTQNANSSLIPNSLKVPSGQQLLLKSSAKGTQIYVCKAKSAEYPVEYEWTLKAPDAVLLNEQGQDLGKHYTGPTWEAKDGSKVVAKVKSKANAPQASAIPWLLLEARSHEENGIFHRVNWIQRINTVGGKPPIQGCDQSSQNRDIRVNYTADYLFYGGETTSSLFQNKHY
;
A
#
# COMPACT_ATOMS: atom_id res chain seq x y z
N MET A 1 39.53 42.07 -70.33
CA MET A 1 38.42 41.22 -70.81
C MET A 1 37.34 41.32 -69.73
N SER A 2 36.41 42.28 -69.81
CA SER A 2 35.20 42.31 -70.66
C SER A 2 34.33 41.06 -70.46
N VAL A 3 33.16 41.20 -69.81
CA VAL A 3 31.81 41.22 -70.43
C VAL A 3 31.32 39.79 -70.69
N THR A 4 30.11 39.28 -70.44
CA THR A 4 28.85 39.58 -69.70
C THR A 4 27.85 38.48 -70.18
N PHE A 5 26.72 38.27 -69.48
CA PHE A 5 25.42 37.82 -70.03
C PHE A 5 25.38 36.41 -70.68
N SER A 6 24.28 35.67 -70.83
CA SER A 6 22.88 35.63 -70.38
C SER A 6 22.30 34.32 -70.94
N GLU A 7 21.11 33.95 -70.45
CA GLU A 7 20.03 33.25 -71.17
C GLU A 7 19.67 31.79 -70.87
N ILE A 8 18.35 31.64 -70.90
CA ILE A 8 17.41 30.60 -70.50
C ILE A 8 16.89 29.93 -71.79
N ILE A 9 16.71 28.61 -71.83
CA ILE A 9 15.92 27.95 -72.88
C ILE A 9 14.96 26.87 -72.32
N LYS A 10 13.67 27.25 -72.35
CA LYS A 10 12.45 26.54 -72.83
C LYS A 10 11.90 25.25 -72.18
N LEU A 11 10.76 25.49 -71.52
CA LEU A 11 9.45 24.79 -71.41
C LEU A 11 9.04 23.71 -72.45
N ASN A 12 8.26 22.71 -71.97
CA ASN A 12 6.94 22.19 -72.43
C ASN A 12 6.79 20.67 -72.15
N PHE A 13 5.66 20.02 -71.86
CA PHE A 13 4.25 20.34 -71.54
C PHE A 13 3.55 19.01 -71.17
N SER A 14 2.40 19.06 -70.47
CA SER A 14 1.39 17.97 -70.29
C SER A 14 1.78 16.78 -69.39
N LEU A 15 0.94 16.24 -68.49
CA LEU A 15 -0.53 16.14 -68.47
C LEU A 15 -1.07 16.07 -67.03
N VAL A 16 -2.27 16.62 -66.86
CA VAL A 16 -3.11 16.63 -65.66
C VAL A 16 -3.79 15.26 -65.49
N PHE A 17 -3.87 14.74 -64.26
CA PHE A 17 -4.98 13.85 -63.85
C PHE A 17 -5.41 14.16 -62.40
N SER A 18 -6.70 14.40 -62.27
CA SER A 18 -7.39 14.85 -61.06
C SER A 18 -7.77 13.71 -60.11
N LEU A 19 -7.95 14.13 -58.85
CA LEU A 19 -8.89 13.64 -57.82
C LEU A 19 -8.61 12.31 -57.10
N LEU A 20 -8.37 12.40 -55.79
CA LEU A 20 -9.32 11.96 -54.77
C LEU A 20 -8.93 12.54 -53.40
N ALA A 21 -9.81 13.38 -52.85
CA ALA A 21 -9.75 13.76 -51.45
C ALA A 21 -10.31 12.60 -50.61
N LEU A 22 -9.58 12.17 -49.59
CA LEU A 22 -10.17 11.57 -48.41
C LEU A 22 -9.73 12.36 -47.18
N SER A 23 -10.73 12.92 -46.53
CA SER A 23 -10.69 13.59 -45.24
C SER A 23 -10.02 12.70 -44.19
N THR A 24 -8.85 13.10 -43.69
CA THR A 24 -8.39 12.63 -42.39
C THR A 24 -9.12 13.48 -41.34
N SER A 25 -10.21 12.92 -40.80
CA SER A 25 -10.80 13.39 -39.55
C SER A 25 -9.72 13.43 -38.47
N ASN A 26 -9.41 14.62 -37.97
CA ASN A 26 -8.70 14.77 -36.70
C ASN A 26 -9.64 14.26 -35.60
N VAL A 27 -9.49 13.00 -35.20
CA VAL A 27 -10.06 12.51 -33.95
C VAL A 27 -9.10 12.92 -32.85
N SER A 28 -9.47 13.94 -32.10
CA SER A 28 -8.84 14.28 -30.83
C SER A 28 -9.07 13.13 -29.85
N GLU A 29 -8.08 12.24 -29.71
CA GLU A 29 -7.96 11.27 -28.63
C GLU A 29 -7.65 11.99 -27.30
N GLU A 30 -8.61 12.77 -26.80
CA GLU A 30 -8.47 13.41 -25.49
C GLU A 30 -9.79 13.34 -24.72
N THR A 31 -10.31 12.13 -24.50
CA THR A 31 -11.30 11.88 -23.43
C THR A 31 -11.46 10.40 -23.12
N ALA A 32 -10.41 9.72 -22.62
CA ALA A 32 -10.58 8.37 -22.08
C ALA A 32 -9.58 7.93 -20.99
N ILE A 33 -8.84 8.85 -20.35
CA ILE A 33 -7.84 8.47 -19.31
C ILE A 33 -8.34 8.78 -17.88
N ALA A 34 -9.40 9.56 -17.71
CA ALA A 34 -9.86 9.96 -16.38
C ALA A 34 -10.66 8.90 -15.60
N GLN A 35 -11.00 7.75 -16.19
CA GLN A 35 -11.79 6.70 -15.52
C GLN A 35 -11.01 5.42 -15.18
N TYR A 36 -9.72 5.31 -15.52
CA TYR A 36 -8.94 4.10 -15.25
C TYR A 36 -8.13 4.12 -13.94
N THR A 37 -7.93 5.29 -13.31
CA THR A 37 -7.08 5.42 -12.11
C THR A 37 -7.77 5.19 -10.77
N GLN A 38 -9.07 4.85 -10.73
CA GLN A 38 -9.79 4.62 -9.48
C GLN A 38 -10.05 3.13 -9.14
N ASN A 39 -9.73 2.18 -10.03
CA ASN A 39 -10.14 0.77 -9.84
C ASN A 39 -9.02 -0.29 -9.91
N ALA A 40 -7.75 0.06 -10.12
CA ALA A 40 -6.67 -0.93 -10.25
C ALA A 40 -6.18 -1.55 -8.92
N ASN A 41 -6.57 -1.02 -7.75
CA ASN A 41 -6.01 -1.47 -6.47
C ASN A 41 -6.93 -2.39 -5.64
N SER A 42 -8.18 -2.61 -6.02
CA SER A 42 -9.13 -3.43 -5.24
C SER A 42 -9.16 -4.91 -5.65
N SER A 43 -8.66 -5.26 -6.84
CA SER A 43 -8.66 -6.64 -7.37
C SER A 43 -7.55 -7.52 -6.79
N LEU A 44 -6.53 -6.94 -6.15
CA LEU A 44 -5.40 -7.68 -5.57
C LEU A 44 -5.63 -8.13 -4.13
N ILE A 45 -6.61 -7.57 -3.43
CA ILE A 45 -6.89 -7.90 -2.03
C ILE A 45 -7.83 -9.12 -1.98
N PRO A 46 -7.44 -10.23 -1.33
CA PRO A 46 -8.30 -11.40 -1.19
C PRO A 46 -9.66 -11.07 -0.57
N ASN A 47 -10.72 -11.73 -1.04
CA ASN A 47 -12.09 -11.49 -0.55
C ASN A 47 -12.22 -11.61 0.98
N SER A 48 -11.46 -12.49 1.61
CA SER A 48 -11.44 -12.67 3.07
C SER A 48 -10.94 -11.44 3.83
N LEU A 49 -10.24 -10.53 3.16
CA LEU A 49 -9.68 -9.31 3.74
C LEU A 49 -10.47 -8.05 3.38
N LYS A 50 -11.59 -8.16 2.65
CA LYS A 50 -12.42 -7.00 2.32
C LYS A 50 -13.00 -6.36 3.58
N VAL A 51 -12.91 -5.04 3.64
CA VAL A 51 -13.54 -4.24 4.69
C VAL A 51 -15.06 -4.33 4.54
N PRO A 52 -15.85 -4.38 5.64
CA PRO A 52 -17.30 -4.34 5.56
C PRO A 52 -17.83 -3.10 4.83
N SER A 53 -19.05 -3.19 4.31
CA SER A 53 -19.73 -2.07 3.66
C SER A 53 -19.96 -0.89 4.62
N GLY A 54 -20.10 0.31 4.06
CA GLY A 54 -20.31 1.54 4.84
C GLY A 54 -19.04 2.08 5.53
N GLN A 55 -17.87 1.54 5.21
CA GLN A 55 -16.58 2.04 5.69
C GLN A 55 -15.86 2.79 4.57
N GLN A 56 -15.38 3.99 4.86
CA GLN A 56 -14.59 4.83 3.97
C GLN A 56 -13.13 4.82 4.40
N LEU A 57 -12.23 4.92 3.41
CA LEU A 57 -10.80 5.06 3.67
C LEU A 57 -10.55 6.44 4.32
N LEU A 58 -9.98 6.44 5.52
CA LEU A 58 -9.66 7.66 6.27
C LEU A 58 -8.23 8.11 6.02
N LEU A 59 -7.29 7.16 6.06
CA LEU A 59 -5.86 7.45 5.87
C LEU A 59 -5.11 6.20 5.38
N LYS A 60 -3.95 6.45 4.77
CA LYS A 60 -2.97 5.43 4.43
C LYS A 60 -1.66 5.71 5.15
N SER A 61 -0.97 4.67 5.55
CA SER A 61 0.40 4.78 6.02
C SER A 61 1.23 3.62 5.52
N SER A 62 2.49 3.86 5.15
CA SER A 62 3.46 2.77 5.04
C SER A 62 4.11 2.53 6.41
N ALA A 63 4.71 1.35 6.58
CA ALA A 63 5.41 1.00 7.80
C ALA A 63 6.74 0.32 7.48
N LYS A 64 7.74 0.60 8.31
CA LYS A 64 9.04 -0.07 8.29
C LYS A 64 9.44 -0.39 9.73
N GLY A 65 9.86 -1.64 9.95
CA GLY A 65 10.25 -2.07 11.28
C GLY A 65 10.65 -3.54 11.34
N THR A 66 10.43 -4.14 12.50
CA THR A 66 10.77 -5.54 12.78
C THR A 66 9.58 -6.29 13.38
N GLN A 67 9.43 -7.56 12.99
CA GLN A 67 8.70 -8.54 13.78
C GLN A 67 9.69 -9.18 14.75
N ILE A 68 9.37 -9.15 16.04
CA ILE A 68 10.18 -9.72 17.11
C ILE A 68 9.63 -11.11 17.40
N TYR A 69 10.47 -12.14 17.29
CA TYR A 69 10.14 -13.51 17.62
C TYR A 69 10.96 -13.99 18.81
N VAL A 70 10.38 -14.87 19.61
CA VAL A 70 11.04 -15.57 20.71
C VAL A 70 11.02 -17.06 20.44
N CYS A 71 12.14 -17.75 20.65
CA CYS A 71 12.20 -19.20 20.50
C CYS A 71 11.57 -19.88 21.71
N LYS A 72 10.55 -20.71 21.49
CA LYS A 72 9.81 -21.41 22.55
C LYS A 72 9.72 -22.90 22.24
N ALA A 73 9.64 -23.72 23.29
CA ALA A 73 9.21 -25.09 23.14
C ALA A 73 7.75 -25.09 22.65
N LYS A 74 7.47 -25.88 21.61
CA LYS A 74 6.14 -26.03 21.01
C LYS A 74 5.21 -26.84 21.91
N SER A 75 5.76 -27.83 22.60
CA SER A 75 5.08 -28.61 23.64
C SER A 75 6.10 -29.11 24.68
N ALA A 76 5.61 -29.68 25.77
CA ALA A 76 6.43 -30.37 26.77
C ALA A 76 6.65 -31.86 26.44
N GLU A 77 6.18 -32.34 25.27
CA GLU A 77 6.29 -33.73 24.85
C GLU A 77 7.70 -34.04 24.34
N TYR A 78 8.16 -35.28 24.54
CA TYR A 78 9.47 -35.73 24.08
C TYR A 78 9.39 -36.45 22.72
N PRO A 79 10.27 -36.14 21.75
CA PRO A 79 11.32 -35.12 21.82
C PRO A 79 10.75 -33.69 21.75
N VAL A 80 11.35 -32.77 22.52
CA VAL A 80 10.90 -31.37 22.59
C VAL A 80 11.21 -30.65 21.27
N GLU A 81 10.17 -30.24 20.56
CA GLU A 81 10.27 -29.37 19.39
C GLU A 81 10.28 -27.90 19.79
N TYR A 82 11.00 -27.07 19.04
CA TYR A 82 11.10 -25.63 19.27
C TYR A 82 10.63 -24.85 18.06
N GLU A 83 9.94 -23.73 18.28
CA GLU A 83 9.47 -22.84 17.23
C GLU A 83 9.62 -21.35 17.58
N TRP A 84 9.83 -20.54 16.54
CA TRP A 84 9.79 -19.09 16.65
C TRP A 84 8.35 -18.61 16.82
N THR A 85 8.02 -18.08 18.01
CA THR A 85 6.72 -17.51 18.31
C THR A 85 6.75 -16.00 18.19
N LEU A 86 5.77 -15.39 17.51
CA LEU A 86 5.68 -13.93 17.42
C LEU A 86 5.46 -13.30 18.80
N LYS A 87 6.32 -12.36 19.17
CA LYS A 87 6.26 -11.60 20.43
C LYS A 87 5.58 -10.26 20.24
N ALA A 88 6.04 -9.46 19.27
CA ALA A 88 5.48 -8.14 18.96
C ALA A 88 5.99 -7.61 17.62
N PRO A 89 5.23 -6.73 16.94
CA PRO A 89 5.80 -5.80 15.97
C PRO A 89 6.49 -4.63 16.71
N ASP A 90 7.45 -4.01 16.04
CA ASP A 90 8.05 -2.72 16.40
C ASP A 90 8.35 -1.98 15.09
N ALA A 91 7.53 -1.00 14.75
CA ALA A 91 7.61 -0.30 13.47
C ALA A 91 7.25 1.18 13.57
N VAL A 92 7.88 1.96 12.71
CA VAL A 92 7.51 3.36 12.45
C VAL A 92 6.45 3.39 11.36
N LEU A 93 5.47 4.28 11.52
CA LEU A 93 4.44 4.59 10.53
C LEU A 93 4.83 5.86 9.78
N LEU A 94 4.68 5.85 8.46
CA LEU A 94 4.99 6.98 7.59
C LEU A 94 3.74 7.36 6.80
N ASN A 95 3.46 8.66 6.68
CA ASN A 95 2.38 9.16 5.81
C ASN A 95 2.75 9.02 4.32
N GLU A 96 1.85 9.44 3.42
CA GLU A 96 2.06 9.34 1.96
C GLU A 96 3.23 10.20 1.47
N GLN A 97 3.66 11.21 2.23
CA GLN A 97 4.86 12.03 1.96
C GLN A 97 6.14 11.42 2.55
N GLY A 98 6.05 10.24 3.19
CA GLY A 98 7.19 9.58 3.84
C GLY A 98 7.60 10.19 5.17
N GLN A 99 6.78 11.08 5.74
CA GLN A 99 7.03 11.70 7.03
C GLN A 99 6.52 10.81 8.16
N ASP A 100 7.23 10.85 9.29
CA ASP A 100 6.88 10.07 10.48
C ASP A 100 5.53 10.49 11.07
N LEU A 101 4.58 9.55 10.99
CA LEU A 101 3.18 9.64 11.44
C LEU A 101 3.02 9.14 12.88
N GLY A 102 3.92 8.25 13.34
CA GLY A 102 3.80 7.55 14.61
C GLY A 102 4.40 6.15 14.59
N LYS A 103 3.85 5.25 15.40
CA LYS A 103 4.41 3.91 15.63
C LYS A 103 3.35 2.81 15.71
N HIS A 104 3.78 1.59 15.43
CA HIS A 104 3.00 0.38 15.57
C HIS A 104 3.74 -0.65 16.44
N TYR A 105 3.04 -1.19 17.43
CA TYR A 105 3.63 -2.09 18.43
C TYR A 105 2.62 -3.12 18.97
N THR A 106 3.02 -3.87 19.99
CA THR A 106 2.22 -4.93 20.63
C THR A 106 0.79 -4.48 20.97
N GLY A 107 -0.17 -5.41 20.95
CA GLY A 107 -1.58 -5.10 21.18
C GLY A 107 -2.54 -5.65 20.13
N PRO A 108 -2.19 -5.70 18.84
CA PRO A 108 -1.49 -4.66 18.08
C PRO A 108 -2.09 -3.25 18.27
N THR A 109 -1.22 -2.24 18.34
CA THR A 109 -1.60 -0.83 18.53
C THR A 109 -0.99 0.06 17.46
N TRP A 110 -1.72 1.07 17.01
CA TRP A 110 -1.21 2.17 16.19
C TRP A 110 -1.37 3.45 16.99
N GLU A 111 -0.27 4.18 17.18
CA GLU A 111 -0.21 5.43 17.94
C GLU A 111 0.36 6.52 17.03
N ALA A 112 -0.36 7.62 16.92
CA ALA A 112 0.01 8.78 16.12
C ALA A 112 0.73 9.84 16.95
N LYS A 113 1.41 10.77 16.28
CA LYS A 113 2.07 11.90 16.95
C LYS A 113 1.14 12.88 17.64
N ASP A 114 -0.13 12.91 17.27
CA ASP A 114 -1.16 13.69 17.97
C ASP A 114 -1.63 13.02 19.28
N GLY A 115 -1.06 11.88 19.64
CA GLY A 115 -1.40 11.09 20.83
C GLY A 115 -2.54 10.10 20.61
N SER A 116 -3.27 10.18 19.49
CA SER A 116 -4.35 9.26 19.22
C SER A 116 -3.88 7.84 19.00
N LYS A 117 -4.65 6.88 19.51
CA LYS A 117 -4.37 5.45 19.38
C LYS A 117 -5.58 4.68 18.89
N VAL A 118 -5.31 3.61 18.15
CA VAL A 118 -6.27 2.53 17.92
C VAL A 118 -5.63 1.20 18.27
N VAL A 119 -6.30 0.43 19.12
CA VAL A 119 -5.96 -0.97 19.39
C VAL A 119 -6.91 -1.83 18.57
N ALA A 120 -6.40 -2.85 17.88
CA ALA A 120 -7.22 -3.72 17.04
C ALA A 120 -6.95 -5.20 17.27
N LYS A 121 -7.84 -6.06 16.78
CA LYS A 121 -7.64 -7.51 16.73
C LYS A 121 -7.64 -8.01 15.29
N VAL A 122 -6.97 -9.12 15.04
CA VAL A 122 -7.05 -9.80 13.73
C VAL A 122 -8.44 -10.39 13.56
N LYS A 123 -9.14 -10.02 12.48
CA LYS A 123 -10.41 -10.61 12.07
C LYS A 123 -10.21 -11.73 11.05
N SER A 124 -9.32 -11.52 10.10
CA SER A 124 -8.95 -12.50 9.08
C SER A 124 -7.53 -12.27 8.59
N LYS A 125 -6.97 -13.31 7.96
CA LYS A 125 -5.62 -13.31 7.41
C LYS A 125 -5.59 -14.01 6.05
N ALA A 126 -4.68 -13.58 5.18
CA ALA A 126 -4.35 -14.26 3.95
C ALA A 126 -2.83 -14.28 3.77
N ASN A 127 -2.32 -15.32 3.11
CA ASN A 127 -0.90 -15.35 2.75
C ASN A 127 -0.61 -14.17 1.81
N ALA A 128 0.47 -13.44 2.09
CA ALA A 128 1.00 -12.47 1.16
C ALA A 128 1.55 -13.19 -0.10
N PRO A 129 1.57 -12.53 -1.26
CA PRO A 129 2.16 -13.10 -2.47
C PRO A 129 3.64 -13.49 -2.31
N GLN A 130 4.38 -12.77 -1.45
CA GLN A 130 5.78 -13.07 -1.17
C GLN A 130 5.91 -14.12 -0.06
N ALA A 131 6.64 -15.20 -0.35
CA ALA A 131 6.78 -16.34 0.56
C ALA A 131 7.41 -15.99 1.92
N SER A 132 8.36 -15.05 1.94
CA SER A 132 9.04 -14.57 3.17
C SER A 132 8.25 -13.49 3.92
N ALA A 133 7.14 -13.01 3.36
CA ALA A 133 6.34 -11.97 3.97
C ALA A 133 5.36 -12.51 5.01
N ILE A 134 5.17 -11.74 6.10
CA ILE A 134 4.07 -11.97 7.05
C ILE A 134 2.71 -11.89 6.35
N PRO A 135 1.65 -12.51 6.91
CA PRO A 135 0.33 -12.47 6.31
C PRO A 135 -0.23 -11.06 6.16
N TRP A 136 -1.01 -10.85 5.10
CA TRP A 136 -1.93 -9.73 5.02
C TRP A 136 -3.08 -9.96 5.99
N LEU A 137 -3.60 -8.87 6.57
CA LEU A 137 -4.61 -8.92 7.62
C LEU A 137 -5.76 -7.97 7.32
N LEU A 138 -6.95 -8.37 7.77
CA LEU A 138 -8.01 -7.44 8.14
C LEU A 138 -8.10 -7.43 9.66
N LEU A 139 -8.06 -6.23 10.24
CA LEU A 139 -8.18 -6.00 11.66
C LEU A 139 -9.41 -5.16 11.98
N GLU A 140 -10.02 -5.46 13.12
CA GLU A 140 -11.18 -4.76 13.66
C GLU A 140 -10.76 -4.00 14.92
N ALA A 141 -11.04 -2.70 14.96
CA ALA A 141 -10.73 -1.86 16.11
C ALA A 141 -11.45 -2.35 17.38
N ARG A 142 -10.79 -2.17 18.52
CA ARG A 142 -11.26 -2.58 19.84
C ARG A 142 -11.42 -1.42 20.80
N SER A 143 -10.48 -0.49 20.76
CA SER A 143 -10.51 0.71 21.57
C SER A 143 -9.75 1.83 20.87
N HIS A 144 -10.08 3.04 21.29
CA HIS A 144 -9.48 4.29 20.84
C HIS A 144 -9.05 5.08 22.05
N GLU A 145 -7.95 5.81 21.91
CA GLU A 145 -7.51 6.80 22.88
C GLU A 145 -7.27 8.12 22.16
N GLU A 146 -7.60 9.22 22.83
CA GLU A 146 -7.53 10.60 22.34
C GLU A 146 -8.35 10.89 21.07
N ASN A 147 -8.70 12.16 20.90
CA ASN A 147 -9.45 12.64 19.74
C ASN A 147 -8.46 13.14 18.67
N GLY A 148 -7.96 12.21 17.85
CA GLY A 148 -7.03 12.51 16.76
C GLY A 148 -7.25 11.64 15.53
N ILE A 149 -6.22 11.50 14.69
CA ILE A 149 -6.31 10.85 13.38
C ILE A 149 -6.83 9.40 13.45
N PHE A 150 -6.55 8.68 14.53
CA PHE A 150 -7.00 7.30 14.69
C PHE A 150 -8.37 7.13 15.34
N HIS A 151 -8.97 8.20 15.87
CA HIS A 151 -10.19 8.13 16.68
C HIS A 151 -11.40 7.50 15.96
N ARG A 152 -11.49 7.64 14.63
CA ARG A 152 -12.61 7.12 13.84
C ARG A 152 -12.33 5.78 13.16
N VAL A 153 -11.19 5.17 13.42
CA VAL A 153 -10.79 3.94 12.73
C VAL A 153 -11.57 2.75 13.26
N ASN A 154 -12.39 2.12 12.43
CA ASN A 154 -13.09 0.88 12.76
C ASN A 154 -12.38 -0.36 12.22
N TRP A 155 -11.71 -0.22 11.07
CA TRP A 155 -11.08 -1.32 10.37
C TRP A 155 -9.71 -0.92 9.85
N ILE A 156 -8.78 -1.88 9.85
CA ILE A 156 -7.43 -1.68 9.31
C ILE A 156 -7.12 -2.85 8.40
N GLN A 157 -6.73 -2.57 7.16
CA GLN A 157 -6.10 -3.57 6.30
C GLN A 157 -4.58 -3.43 6.41
N ARG A 158 -3.89 -4.55 6.62
CA ARG A 158 -2.44 -4.66 6.44
C ARG A 158 -2.18 -5.42 5.16
N ILE A 159 -1.60 -4.77 4.16
CA ILE A 159 -1.33 -5.34 2.84
C ILE A 159 0.09 -5.01 2.39
N ASN A 160 0.47 -5.49 1.20
CA ASN A 160 1.77 -5.24 0.57
C ASN A 160 2.98 -5.51 1.49
N THR A 161 2.84 -6.48 2.39
CA THR A 161 3.90 -6.85 3.32
C THR A 161 5.09 -7.45 2.59
N VAL A 162 6.30 -7.07 3.01
CA VAL A 162 7.57 -7.67 2.58
C VAL A 162 8.32 -8.13 3.82
N GLY A 163 8.82 -9.37 3.83
CA GLY A 163 9.59 -9.93 4.94
C GLY A 163 8.81 -10.12 6.26
N GLY A 164 9.55 -10.28 7.34
CA GLY A 164 9.02 -10.41 8.70
C GLY A 164 8.61 -11.82 9.14
N LYS A 165 8.64 -12.85 8.28
CA LYS A 165 8.54 -14.25 8.75
C LYS A 165 9.83 -14.68 9.44
N PRO A 166 9.76 -15.51 10.50
CA PRO A 166 10.96 -16.01 11.14
C PRO A 166 11.72 -16.96 10.18
N PRO A 167 13.05 -17.11 10.36
CA PRO A 167 13.79 -18.15 9.67
C PRO A 167 13.26 -19.54 10.05
N ILE A 168 13.38 -20.50 9.12
CA ILE A 168 12.95 -21.90 9.35
C ILE A 168 13.86 -22.59 10.39
N GLN A 169 15.11 -22.14 10.50
CA GLN A 169 16.13 -22.73 11.37
C GLN A 169 16.51 -21.77 12.50
N GLY A 170 17.29 -22.28 13.47
CA GLY A 170 17.90 -21.49 14.53
C GLY A 170 17.05 -21.33 15.81
N CYS A 171 15.86 -21.94 15.86
CA CYS A 171 15.14 -22.13 17.11
C CYS A 171 15.27 -23.59 17.55
N ASP A 172 15.99 -23.78 18.64
CA ASP A 172 16.31 -25.06 19.27
C ASP A 172 16.48 -24.86 20.78
N GLN A 173 16.82 -25.92 21.50
CA GLN A 173 17.05 -25.87 22.95
C GLN A 173 18.13 -24.85 23.35
N SER A 174 19.21 -24.73 22.59
CA SER A 174 20.29 -23.76 22.88
C SER A 174 19.83 -22.31 22.70
N SER A 175 18.74 -22.13 21.96
CA SER A 175 18.18 -20.84 21.58
C SER A 175 16.92 -20.49 22.36
N GLN A 176 16.46 -21.35 23.27
CA GLN A 176 15.23 -21.13 24.03
C GLN A 176 15.23 -19.77 24.73
N ASN A 177 14.12 -19.05 24.63
CA ASN A 177 13.90 -17.70 25.15
C ASN A 177 14.79 -16.60 24.54
N ARG A 178 15.61 -16.90 23.52
CA ARG A 178 16.27 -15.85 22.74
C ARG A 178 15.28 -15.16 21.84
N ASP A 179 15.43 -13.85 21.71
CA ASP A 179 14.69 -13.03 20.76
C ASP A 179 15.48 -12.85 19.46
N ILE A 180 14.78 -12.82 18.33
CA ILE A 180 15.30 -12.35 17.04
C ILE A 180 14.39 -11.25 16.48
N ARG A 181 14.96 -10.40 15.64
CA ARG A 181 14.24 -9.31 14.97
C ARG A 181 14.34 -9.52 13.47
N VAL A 182 13.19 -9.64 12.81
CA VAL A 182 13.12 -9.83 11.35
C VAL A 182 12.50 -8.60 10.73
N ASN A 183 13.24 -7.96 9.83
CA ASN A 183 12.79 -6.75 9.13
C ASN A 183 11.53 -7.02 8.31
N TYR A 184 10.61 -6.06 8.33
CA TYR A 184 9.43 -6.06 7.47
C TYR A 184 9.03 -4.65 7.05
N THR A 185 8.31 -4.58 5.93
CA THR A 185 7.51 -3.42 5.55
C THR A 185 6.07 -3.82 5.33
N ALA A 186 5.14 -2.86 5.39
CA ALA A 186 3.73 -3.07 5.08
C ALA A 186 3.05 -1.75 4.71
N ASP A 187 1.91 -1.83 4.03
CA ASP A 187 0.97 -0.74 3.91
C ASP A 187 -0.22 -0.99 4.85
N TYR A 188 -0.65 0.08 5.52
CA TYR A 188 -1.85 0.12 6.33
C TYR A 188 -2.87 1.07 5.71
N LEU A 189 -4.08 0.54 5.51
CA LEU A 189 -5.24 1.31 5.06
C LEU A 189 -6.24 1.33 6.23
N PHE A 190 -6.54 2.52 6.75
CA PHE A 190 -7.42 2.69 7.90
C PHE A 190 -8.78 3.19 7.43
N TYR A 191 -9.84 2.55 7.91
CA TYR A 191 -11.20 2.81 7.49
C TYR A 191 -12.10 3.14 8.67
N GLY A 192 -13.09 3.98 8.45
CA GLY A 192 -14.11 4.34 9.44
C GLY A 192 -15.47 4.62 8.78
N GLY A 193 -16.51 4.79 9.59
CA GLY A 193 -17.85 5.07 9.09
C GLY A 193 -17.97 6.43 8.39
N GLU A 194 -18.96 6.58 7.52
CA GLU A 194 -19.25 7.86 6.86
C GLU A 194 -19.50 8.97 7.90
N THR A 195 -18.92 10.13 7.63
CA THR A 195 -19.27 11.34 8.39
C THR A 195 -20.52 11.93 7.76
N THR A 196 -21.62 12.02 8.50
CA THR A 196 -22.69 12.94 8.10
C THR A 196 -22.09 14.35 8.09
N SER A 197 -22.03 14.94 6.90
CA SER A 197 -21.20 16.10 6.55
C SER A 197 -21.70 17.42 7.15
N SER A 198 -21.73 17.55 8.48
CA SER A 198 -22.12 18.82 9.13
C SER A 198 -21.12 19.38 10.14
N LEU A 199 -19.99 18.73 10.43
CA LEU A 199 -19.09 19.20 11.50
C LEU A 199 -17.59 19.34 11.16
N PHE A 200 -17.15 19.19 9.91
CA PHE A 200 -15.71 19.27 9.57
C PHE A 200 -15.34 20.26 8.46
N GLN A 201 -16.07 21.36 8.31
CA GLN A 201 -15.43 22.57 7.78
C GLN A 201 -14.59 23.17 8.91
N ASN A 202 -13.28 23.33 8.65
CA ASN A 202 -12.26 24.00 9.47
C ASN A 202 -11.36 23.10 10.32
N LYS A 203 -10.46 22.36 9.66
CA LYS A 203 -9.03 22.41 9.99
C LYS A 203 -8.22 21.72 8.89
N HIS A 204 -7.54 22.54 8.08
CA HIS A 204 -6.43 22.09 7.25
C HIS A 204 -5.23 21.84 8.16
N TYR A 205 -4.63 20.67 8.04
CA TYR A 205 -3.25 20.40 8.45
C TYR A 205 -2.33 20.57 7.24
#